data_AF-A0ABD0N942-F1
#
_entry.id   AF-A0ABD0N942-F1
#
_cell.length_a   1.000
_cell.length_b   1.000
_cell.length_c   1.000
_cell.angle_alpha   90.00
_cell.angle_beta   90.00
_cell.angle_gamma   90.00
#
_symmetry.space_group_name_H-M   'P 1'
#
loop_
_entity.id
_entity.type
_entity.pdbx_description
1 polymer ?
#
loop_
_entity_poly.entity_id
_entity_poly.type
_entity_poly.pdbx_seq_one_letter_code
_entity_poly.pdbx_strand_id
1 'polypeptide(L)'
;VVVNALVGAIPSIMNVLLVCLIFWLIFSIMGVNMFAGKYYYCYNATAKAPFEIDVVNNKSECEELIINNNTEVRWRNVKINFDNVGAGYLALLQV
;
A
#
# COMPACT_ATOMS: atom_id res chain seq x y z
N VAL A 1 -29.35 -18.78 -19.79
CA VAL A 1 -30.32 -17.75 -19.33
C VAL A 1 -29.72 -16.73 -18.37
N VAL A 2 -29.01 -17.15 -17.31
CA VAL A 2 -28.40 -16.23 -16.33
C VAL A 2 -27.33 -15.31 -16.93
N VAL A 3 -26.46 -15.84 -17.82
CA VAL A 3 -25.39 -15.05 -18.46
C VAL A 3 -25.95 -13.94 -19.37
N ASN A 4 -27.04 -14.20 -20.11
CA ASN A 4 -27.69 -13.16 -20.93
C ASN A 4 -28.31 -12.04 -20.08
N ALA A 5 -28.84 -12.38 -18.90
CA ALA A 5 -29.33 -11.37 -17.96
C ALA A 5 -28.18 -10.52 -17.38
N LEU A 6 -27.04 -11.15 -17.05
CA LEU A 6 -25.84 -10.44 -16.59
C LEU A 6 -25.29 -9.49 -17.66
N VAL A 7 -25.20 -9.93 -18.92
CA VAL A 7 -24.72 -9.11 -20.04
C VAL A 7 -25.63 -7.89 -20.27
N GLY A 8 -26.95 -8.05 -20.12
CA GLY A 8 -27.91 -6.94 -20.20
C GLY A 8 -27.76 -5.89 -19.09
N ALA A 9 -27.20 -6.26 -17.94
CA ALA A 9 -26.96 -5.35 -16.80
C ALA A 9 -25.59 -4.65 -16.84
N ILE A 10 -24.65 -5.09 -17.67
CA ILE A 10 -23.29 -4.50 -17.78
C ILE A 10 -23.34 -2.97 -18.06
N PRO A 11 -24.15 -2.46 -19.01
CA PRO A 11 -24.10 -1.04 -19.37
C PRO A 11 -24.47 -0.10 -18.21
N SER A 12 -25.43 -0.47 -17.37
CA SER A 12 -25.82 0.32 -16.20
C SER A 12 -24.78 0.22 -15.08
N ILE A 13 -24.19 -0.96 -14.87
CA ILE A 13 -23.11 -1.16 -13.90
C ILE A 13 -21.87 -0.32 -14.26
N MET A 14 -21.51 -0.24 -15.55
CA MET A 14 -20.36 0.55 -16.00
C MET A 14 -20.48 2.04 -15.68
N ASN A 15 -21.70 2.61 -15.77
CA ASN A 15 -21.92 4.01 -15.39
C ASN A 15 -21.71 4.25 -13.90
N VAL A 16 -22.20 3.36 -13.04
CA VAL A 16 -22.01 3.45 -11.59
C VAL A 16 -20.54 3.27 -11.23
N LEU A 17 -19.87 2.28 -11.83
CA LEU A 17 -18.44 2.04 -11.62
C LEU A 17 -17.59 3.25 -12.02
N LEU A 18 -17.91 3.93 -13.11
CA LEU A 18 -17.17 5.12 -13.55
C LEU A 18 -17.23 6.24 -12.50
N VAL A 19 -18.42 6.51 -11.94
CA VAL A 19 -18.59 7.50 -10.87
C VAL A 19 -17.82 7.09 -9.62
N CYS A 20 -17.89 5.81 -9.23
CA CYS A 20 -17.12 5.28 -8.09
C CYS A 20 -15.60 5.42 -8.31
N LEU A 21 -15.11 5.12 -9.52
CA LEU A 21 -13.70 5.24 -9.85
C LEU A 21 -13.23 6.69 -9.72
N ILE A 22 -13.98 7.67 -10.22
CA ILE A 22 -13.61 9.10 -10.09
C ILE A 22 -13.58 9.52 -8.62
N PHE A 23 -14.57 9.11 -7.83
CA PHE A 23 -14.60 9.44 -6.41
C PHE A 23 -13.40 8.85 -5.66
N TRP A 24 -13.13 7.56 -5.87
CA TRP A 24 -11.95 6.88 -5.31
C TRP A 24 -10.63 7.48 -5.78
N LEU A 25 -10.57 8.03 -7.01
CA LEU A 25 -9.37 8.70 -7.52
C LEU A 25 -8.97 9.87 -6.63
N ILE A 26 -9.96 10.67 -6.21
CA ILE A 26 -9.73 11.85 -5.37
C ILE A 26 -9.13 11.43 -4.02
N PHE A 27 -9.73 10.42 -3.35
CA PHE A 27 -9.17 9.88 -2.11
C PHE A 27 -7.79 9.26 -2.30
N SER A 28 -7.57 8.57 -3.42
CA SER A 28 -6.28 7.98 -3.71
C SER A 28 -5.20 9.04 -3.90
N ILE A 29 -5.48 10.16 -4.57
CA ILE A 29 -4.52 11.26 -4.75
C ILE A 29 -4.23 11.94 -3.41
N MET A 30 -5.26 12.22 -2.61
CA MET A 30 -5.09 12.76 -1.25
C MET A 30 -4.24 11.81 -0.39
N GLY A 31 -4.52 10.50 -0.46
CA GLY A 31 -3.78 9.48 0.27
C GLY A 31 -2.31 9.38 -0.14
N VAL A 32 -2.01 9.44 -1.44
CA VAL A 32 -0.63 9.45 -1.94
C VAL A 32 0.14 10.67 -1.42
N ASN A 33 -0.43 11.87 -1.51
CA ASN A 33 0.23 13.08 -1.01
C ASN A 33 0.55 13.03 0.49
N MET A 34 -0.33 12.39 1.29
CA MET A 34 -0.16 12.33 2.74
C MET A 34 0.74 11.18 3.20
N PHE A 35 0.71 10.05 2.51
CA PHE A 35 1.26 8.79 3.02
C PHE A 35 2.26 8.09 2.11
N ALA A 36 2.57 8.63 0.92
CA ALA A 36 3.62 8.08 0.06
C ALA A 36 4.96 8.03 0.80
N GLY A 37 5.62 6.88 0.77
CA GLY A 37 6.93 6.70 1.39
C GLY A 37 6.92 6.59 2.92
N LYS A 38 5.78 6.70 3.59
CA LYS A 38 5.69 6.68 5.07
C LYS A 38 5.46 5.29 5.67
N TYR A 39 5.08 4.31 4.86
CA TYR A 39 4.82 2.93 5.31
C TYR A 39 6.07 2.03 5.28
N TYR A 40 7.25 2.61 5.12
CA TYR A 40 8.48 1.84 5.19
C TYR A 40 8.91 1.63 6.66
N TYR A 41 9.41 0.45 6.96
CA TYR A 41 9.89 0.08 8.28
C TYR A 41 11.13 -0.83 8.18
N CYS A 42 11.96 -0.78 9.23
CA CYS A 42 13.10 -1.67 9.38
C CYS A 42 12.62 -3.01 9.95
N TYR A 43 12.92 -4.12 9.28
CA TYR A 43 12.50 -5.47 9.66
C TYR A 43 13.71 -6.33 10.01
N ASN A 44 13.65 -7.01 11.15
CA ASN A 44 14.64 -7.99 11.56
C ASN A 44 14.20 -9.41 11.14
N ALA A 45 14.95 -10.08 10.26
CA ALA A 45 14.62 -11.44 9.83
C ALA A 45 14.90 -12.51 10.91
N THR A 46 15.83 -12.26 11.85
CA THR A 46 16.15 -13.19 12.95
C THR A 46 14.98 -13.28 13.93
N ALA A 47 14.53 -12.12 14.41
CA ALA A 47 13.42 -12.01 15.38
C ALA A 47 12.03 -12.07 14.71
N LYS A 48 11.99 -12.01 13.37
CA LYS A 48 10.77 -11.93 12.55
C LYS A 48 9.84 -10.76 12.91
N ALA A 49 10.38 -9.69 13.50
CA ALA A 49 9.65 -8.54 14.00
C ALA A 49 10.20 -7.23 13.42
N PRO A 50 9.36 -6.17 13.31
CA PRO A 50 9.87 -4.83 13.04
C PRO A 50 10.70 -4.32 14.24
N PHE A 51 11.66 -3.45 13.96
CA PHE A 51 12.39 -2.76 15.03
C PHE A 51 11.47 -1.76 15.76
N GLU A 52 11.70 -1.59 17.05
CA GLU A 52 11.06 -0.54 17.83
C GLU A 52 11.64 0.84 17.47
N ILE A 53 10.81 1.88 17.55
CA ILE A 53 11.19 3.26 17.24
C ILE A 53 12.39 3.74 18.07
N ASP A 54 12.52 3.25 19.31
CA ASP A 54 13.58 3.63 20.23
C ASP A 54 14.96 3.09 19.81
N VAL A 55 14.99 2.06 18.96
CA VAL A 55 16.23 1.41 18.48
C VAL A 55 16.61 1.90 17.09
N VAL A 56 15.64 2.05 16.19
CA VAL A 56 15.88 2.51 14.81
C VAL A 56 14.78 3.49 14.43
N ASN A 57 15.12 4.76 14.33
CA ASN A 57 14.16 5.82 14.02
C ASN A 57 14.25 6.25 12.53
N ASN A 58 15.45 6.20 11.96
CA ASN A 58 15.68 6.69 10.60
C ASN A 58 16.01 5.58 9.59
N LYS A 59 15.72 5.83 8.31
CA LYS A 59 16.11 4.95 7.20
C LYS A 59 17.63 4.74 7.19
N SER A 60 18.40 5.81 7.40
CA SER A 60 19.86 5.76 7.39
C SER A 60 20.41 4.87 8.51
N GLU A 61 19.83 4.91 9.71
CA GLU A 61 20.22 4.02 10.82
C GLU A 61 19.94 2.55 10.48
N CYS A 62 18.79 2.26 9.85
CA CYS A 62 18.51 0.90 9.36
C CYS A 62 19.51 0.45 8.29
N GLU A 63 19.90 1.34 7.38
CA GLU A 63 20.88 1.05 6.31
C GLU A 63 22.28 0.81 6.88
N GLU A 64 22.70 1.56 7.90
CA GLU A 64 23.97 1.34 8.59
C GLU A 64 24.05 -0.03 9.27
N LEU A 65 22.95 -0.49 9.89
CA LEU A 65 22.88 -1.83 10.50
C LEU A 65 22.99 -2.97 9.47
N ILE A 66 22.50 -2.75 8.25
CA ILE A 66 22.63 -3.70 7.13
C ILE A 66 24.10 -3.82 6.70
N ILE A 67 24.83 -2.69 6.62
CA ILE A 67 26.22 -2.65 6.16
C ILE A 67 27.18 -3.16 7.24
N ASN A 68 26.94 -2.82 8.51
CA ASN A 68 27.95 -2.95 9.54
C ASN A 68 27.96 -4.28 10.29
N ASN A 69 26.92 -5.13 10.28
CA ASN A 69 27.03 -6.50 10.83
C ASN A 69 25.83 -7.45 10.69
N ASN A 70 24.68 -7.06 10.10
CA ASN A 70 23.50 -7.94 10.05
C ASN A 70 22.94 -8.12 8.63
N THR A 71 23.27 -9.23 7.96
CA THR A 71 22.65 -9.63 6.67
C THR A 71 21.14 -9.92 6.79
N GLU A 72 20.63 -10.00 8.02
CA GLU A 72 19.25 -10.34 8.33
C GLU A 72 18.33 -9.12 8.51
N VAL A 73 18.85 -7.90 8.53
CA VAL A 73 18.05 -6.67 8.59
C VAL A 73 17.61 -6.27 7.18
N ARG A 74 16.33 -5.90 7.01
CA ARG A 74 15.80 -5.43 5.72
C ARG A 74 14.87 -4.24 5.89
N TRP A 75 15.09 -3.21 5.09
CA TRP A 75 14.12 -2.12 4.91
C TRP A 75 12.99 -2.62 4.02
N ARG A 76 11.78 -2.73 4.57
CA ARG A 76 10.61 -3.25 3.85
C ARG A 76 9.48 -2.25 3.87
N ASN A 77 8.64 -2.33 2.85
CA ASN A 77 7.39 -1.58 2.76
C ASN A 77 6.21 -2.50 3.10
N VAL A 78 5.13 -1.93 3.62
CA VAL A 78 3.85 -2.65 3.75
C VAL A 78 3.34 -3.02 2.36
N LYS A 79 2.75 -4.22 2.22
CA LYS A 79 2.26 -4.74 0.93
C LYS A 79 1.14 -3.90 0.32
N ILE A 80 0.33 -3.27 1.16
CA ILE A 80 -0.78 -2.40 0.78
C ILE A 80 -0.43 -1.01 1.29
N ASN A 81 -0.21 -0.07 0.37
CA ASN A 81 0.36 1.24 0.66
C ASN A 81 -0.22 2.30 -0.29
N PHE A 82 0.15 3.56 -0.05
CA PHE A 82 -0.24 4.72 -0.85
C PHE A 82 0.94 5.31 -1.63
N ASP A 83 1.88 4.48 -2.08
CA ASP A 83 3.04 4.98 -2.85
C ASP A 83 2.64 5.42 -4.27
N ASN A 84 1.60 4.81 -4.83
CA ASN A 84 1.05 5.14 -6.14
C ASN A 84 -0.48 5.11 -6.09
N VAL A 85 -1.12 5.79 -7.05
CA VAL A 85 -2.60 5.83 -7.15
C VAL A 85 -3.18 4.41 -7.25
N GLY A 86 -2.62 3.52 -8.06
CA GLY A 86 -3.11 2.14 -8.18
C GLY A 86 -3.03 1.33 -6.86
N ALA A 87 -1.97 1.52 -6.08
CA ALA A 87 -1.85 0.90 -4.76
C ALA A 87 -2.84 1.52 -3.76
N GLY A 88 -3.08 2.83 -3.87
CA GLY A 88 -4.11 3.53 -3.11
C GLY A 88 -5.52 3.00 -3.39
N TYR A 89 -5.87 2.67 -4.64
CA TYR A 89 -7.13 2.00 -4.95
C TYR A 89 -7.25 0.62 -4.28
N LEU A 90 -6.18 -0.19 -4.31
CA LEU A 90 -6.17 -1.49 -3.62
C LEU A 90 -6.34 -1.32 -2.11
N ALA A 91 -5.72 -0.30 -1.53
CA ALA A 91 -5.89 0.03 -0.11
C ALA A 91 -7.32 0.46 0.22
N LEU A 92 -7.94 1.30 -0.61
CA LEU A 92 -9.33 1.75 -0.44
C LEU A 92 -10.34 0.61 -0.61
N LEU A 93 -10.05 -0.38 -1.46
CA LEU A 93 -10.89 -1.57 -1.64
C LEU A 93 -10.77 -2.59 -0.51
N GLN A 94 -9.71 -2.52 0.29
CA GLN A 94 -9.49 -3.43 1.42
C GLN A 94 -10.23 -2.98 2.69
N VAL A 95 -10.52 -1.68 2.81
CA VAL A 95 -11.30 -1.09 3.92
C VAL A 95 -12.76 -1.50 3.81
#